data_AF-A0A3N0E4W8-F1
#
_entry.id   AF-A0A3N0E4W8-F1
#
_cell.length_a   1.000
_cell.length_b   1.000
_cell.length_c   1.000
_cell.angle_alpha   90.00
_cell.angle_beta   90.00
_cell.angle_gamma   90.00
#
_symmetry.space_group_name_H-M   'P 1'
#
loop_
_entity.id
_entity.type
_entity.pdbx_description
1 polymer ?
#
loop_
_entity_poly.entity_id
_entity_poly.type
_entity_poly.pdbx_seq_one_letter_code
_entity_poly.pdbx_strand_id
1 'polypeptide(L)' 'MTPLGLLWVLQGADVVRIQPVLCVAECQPITGGSLVWLTIGVLTLIGGLVLLGGLRALGALRKRR' A
#
# COMPACT_ATOMS: atom_id res chain seq x y z
N MET A 1 4.97 5.66 5.17
CA MET A 1 3.92 5.76 4.13
C MET A 1 4.15 4.76 3.00
N THR A 2 5.35 4.70 2.41
CA THR A 2 5.69 3.76 1.33
C THR A 2 5.60 2.25 1.66
N PRO A 3 6.06 1.73 2.82
CA PRO A 3 5.99 0.29 3.09
C PRO A 3 4.54 -0.18 3.33
N LEU A 4 3.71 0.65 3.94
CA LEU A 4 2.27 0.38 4.13
C LEU A 4 1.50 0.35 2.81
N GLY A 5 1.78 1.29 1.91
CA GLY A 5 1.17 1.29 0.56
C GLY A 5 1.52 0.04 -0.24
N LEU A 6 2.77 -0.43 -0.18
CA LEU A 6 3.20 -1.66 -0.85
C LEU A 6 2.48 -2.91 -0.29
N LEU A 7 2.32 -3.00 1.03
CA LEU A 7 1.59 -4.09 1.68
C LEU A 7 0.10 -4.11 1.28
N TRP A 8 -0.54 -2.94 1.19
CA TRP A 8 -1.93 -2.82 0.74
C TRP A 8 -2.13 -3.23 -0.73
N VAL A 9 -1.18 -2.89 -1.62
CA VAL A 9 -1.20 -3.33 -3.01
C VAL A 9 -1.06 -4.85 -3.12
N LEU A 10 -0.15 -5.45 -2.35
CA LEU A 10 0.06 -6.91 -2.35
C LEU A 10 -1.14 -7.69 -1.78
N GLN A 11 -1.85 -7.14 -0.78
CA GLN A 11 -3.10 -7.69 -0.28
C GLN A 11 -4.26 -7.52 -1.27
N GLY A 12 -4.39 -6.35 -1.90
CA GLY A 12 -5.41 -6.08 -2.90
C GLY A 12 -5.26 -6.91 -4.18
N ALA A 13 -4.01 -7.22 -4.58
CA ALA A 13 -3.69 -8.07 -5.73
C ALA A 13 -3.87 -9.58 -5.46
N ASP A 14 -4.30 -9.94 -4.25
CA ASP A 14 -4.53 -11.33 -3.85
C ASP A 14 -3.27 -12.23 -3.95
N VAL A 15 -2.09 -11.61 -3.84
CA VAL A 15 -0.78 -12.28 -3.86
C VAL A 15 -0.44 -12.81 -2.47
N VAL A 16 -0.93 -12.16 -1.41
CA VAL A 16 -0.78 -12.61 -0.02
C VAL A 16 -2.03 -13.35 0.41
N ARG A 17 -2.00 -14.67 0.27
CA ARG A 17 -3.03 -15.57 0.80
C ARG A 17 -2.83 -15.76 2.29
N ILE A 18 -3.58 -15.02 3.10
CA ILE A 18 -3.61 -15.21 4.55
C ILE A 18 -4.51 -16.42 4.81
N GLN A 19 -3.91 -17.56 5.17
CA GLN A 19 -4.69 -18.72 5.60
C GLN A 19 -5.38 -18.37 6.93
N PRO A 20 -6.71 -18.58 7.07
CA PRO A 20 -7.40 -18.29 8.31
C PRO A 20 -6.83 -19.17 9.43
N VAL A 21 -6.32 -18.54 10.48
CA VAL A 21 -5.68 -19.22 11.63
C VAL A 21 -6.74 -19.86 12.55
N LEU A 22 -8.02 -19.51 12.37
CA LEU A 22 -9.15 -20.05 13.14
C LEU A 22 -10.31 -20.44 12.22
N CYS A 23 -10.48 -21.75 11.98
CA CYS A 23 -11.71 -22.37 11.46
C CYS A 23 -12.85 -22.34 12.51
N VAL A 24 -13.15 -21.16 13.06
CA VAL A 24 -14.23 -20.99 14.05
C VAL A 24 -15.31 -20.03 13.54
N ALA A 25 -14.98 -19.18 12.55
CA ALA A 25 -15.91 -18.18 12.02
C ALA A 25 -16.13 -18.30 10.51
N GLU A 26 -15.07 -18.50 9.71
CA GLU A 26 -15.17 -18.63 8.26
C GLU A 26 -14.16 -19.66 7.75
N CYS A 27 -14.66 -20.83 7.37
CA CYS A 27 -13.86 -21.91 6.78
C CYS A 27 -13.61 -21.69 5.28
N GLN A 28 -14.25 -20.70 4.66
CA GLN A 28 -13.89 -20.30 3.31
C GLN A 28 -12.66 -19.39 3.35
N PRO A 29 -11.63 -19.68 2.54
CA PRO A 29 -10.55 -18.72 2.36
C PRO A 29 -11.18 -17.42 1.84
N ILE A 30 -10.86 -16.29 2.48
CA ILE A 30 -11.16 -14.97 1.93
C ILE A 30 -10.42 -14.90 0.60
N THR A 31 -11.17 -15.21 -0.45
CA THR A 31 -10.74 -15.26 -1.84
C THR A 31 -11.47 -14.12 -2.52
N GLY A 32 -10.73 -13.33 -3.30
CA GLY A 32 -11.26 -12.12 -3.91
C GLY A 32 -10.41 -10.93 -3.52
N GLY A 33 -9.32 -10.74 -4.28
CA GLY A 33 -8.53 -9.52 -4.23
C GLY A 33 -9.45 -8.30 -4.18
N SER A 34 -9.31 -7.50 -3.14
CA SER A 34 -10.18 -6.34 -2.97
C SER A 34 -9.64 -5.19 -3.81
N LEU A 35 -10.36 -4.89 -4.89
CA LEU A 35 -10.10 -3.75 -5.78
C LEU A 35 -10.02 -2.42 -5.01
N VAL A 36 -10.77 -2.32 -3.90
CA VAL A 36 -10.73 -1.17 -2.97
C VAL A 36 -9.37 -1.09 -2.26
N TRP A 37 -8.85 -2.20 -1.75
CA TRP A 37 -7.53 -2.21 -1.09
C TRP A 37 -6.40 -1.94 -2.07
N LEU A 38 -6.50 -2.47 -3.30
CA LEU A 38 -5.54 -2.22 -4.36
C LEU A 38 -5.50 -0.73 -4.73
N THR A 39 -6.66 -0.12 -4.96
CA THR A 39 -6.75 1.30 -5.33
C THR A 39 -6.23 2.22 -4.23
N ILE A 40 -6.58 1.99 -2.96
CA ILE A 40 -6.05 2.82 -1.87
C ILE A 40 -4.55 2.61 -1.67
N GLY A 41 -4.06 1.36 -1.80
CA GLY A 41 -2.63 1.06 -1.76
C GLY A 41 -1.84 1.85 -2.80
N VAL A 42 -2.31 1.86 -4.06
CA VAL A 42 -1.69 2.62 -5.15
C VAL A 42 -1.68 4.12 -4.87
N LEU A 43 -2.82 4.70 -4.46
CA LEU A 43 -2.91 6.13 -4.14
C LEU A 43 -1.96 6.52 -3.01
N THR A 44 -1.86 5.69 -1.97
CA THR A 44 -0.95 5.92 -0.84
C THR A 44 0.52 5.88 -1.27
N LEU A 45 0.87 4.97 -2.18
CA LEU A 45 2.23 4.80 -2.71
C LEU A 45 2.63 6.01 -3.56
N ILE A 46 1.75 6.45 -4.47
CA ILE A 46 1.95 7.66 -5.29
C ILE A 46 2.07 8.89 -4.40
N GLY A 47 1.16 9.07 -3.44
CA GLY A 47 1.18 10.19 -2.51
C GLY A 47 2.51 10.27 -1.73
N GLY A 48 3.00 9.13 -1.24
CA GLY A 48 4.30 9.07 -0.55
C GLY A 48 5.49 9.45 -1.44
N LEU A 49 5.51 9.01 -2.70
CA LEU A 49 6.54 9.36 -3.68
C LEU A 49 6.52 10.86 -4.02
N VAL A 50 5.35 11.42 -4.25
CA VAL A 50 5.17 12.86 -4.54
C VAL A 50 5.62 13.70 -3.35
N LEU A 51 5.22 13.33 -2.14
CA LEU A 51 5.63 14.06 -0.92
C LEU A 51 7.15 14.02 -0.73
N LEU A 52 7.75 12.84 -0.89
CA LEU A 52 9.19 12.65 -0.74
C LEU A 52 9.97 13.43 -1.82
N GLY A 53 9.51 13.38 -3.07
CA GLY A 53 10.10 14.12 -4.19
C GLY A 53 9.99 15.63 -4.01
N GLY A 54 8.83 16.12 -3.57
CA GLY A 54 8.60 17.54 -3.27
C GLY A 54 9.50 18.04 -2.14
N LEU A 55 9.61 17.29 -1.03
CA LEU A 55 10.51 17.63 0.07
C LEU A 55 11.98 17.65 -0.37
N ARG A 56 12.40 16.68 -1.20
CA ARG A 56 13.76 16.60 -1.74
C ARG A 56 14.06 17.77 -2.68
N ALA A 57 13.10 18.11 -3.55
CA ALA A 57 13.22 19.24 -4.47
C ALA A 57 13.27 20.58 -3.72
N LEU A 58 12.40 20.81 -2.73
CA LEU A 58 12.46 21.99 -1.87
C LEU A 58 13.79 22.09 -1.12
N GLY A 59 14.30 20.98 -0.59
CA GLY A 59 15.61 20.93 0.08
C GLY A 59 16.77 21.27 -0.87
N ALA A 60 16.73 20.77 -2.10
CA ALA A 60 17.73 21.07 -3.13
C ALA A 60 17.67 22.55 -3.56
N LEU A 61 16.47 23.12 -3.73
CA LEU A 61 16.27 24.53 -4.00
C LEU A 61 16.74 25.42 -2.85
N ARG A 62 16.49 25.01 -1.59
CA ARG A 62 16.95 25.74 -0.40
C ARG A 62 18.46 25.75 -0.23
N LYS A 63 19.16 24.68 -0.64
CA LYS A 63 20.63 24.61 -0.58
C LYS A 63 21.33 25.44 -1.67
N ARG A 64 20.59 25.84 -2.72
CA ARG A 64 21.10 26.57 -3.89
C ARG A 64 20.92 28.11 -3.80
N ARG A 65 20.26 28.60 -2.75
CA ARG A 65 20.06 30.03 -2.46
C ARG A 65 20.97 30.43 -1.31
#